data_AF-A0A8J6D6T0-F1
#
_entry.id   AF-A0A8J6D6T0-F1
#
_cell.length_a   1.000
_cell.length_b   1.000
_cell.length_c   1.000
_cell.angle_alpha   90.00
_cell.angle_beta   90.00
_cell.angle_gamma   90.00
#
_symmetry.space_group_name_H-M   'P 1'
#
loop_
_entity.id
_entity.type
_entity.pdbx_description
1 polymer ?
#
loop_
_entity_poly.entity_id
_entity_poly.type
_entity_poly.pdbx_seq_one_letter_code
_entity_poly.pdbx_strand_id
1 'polypeptide(L)'
;MASDLSSIFVIIAFAISLVNVAPMSMVLARKPCQFPAIFNFGDSNSDTGGLSAAFGQAPPPNGLSYFGGPAGRYCDGRLVIDFIAESLGLPYLSGFSPISLNVQYYEFHDFVVRSQVVRGVSETLMPKEEDFSSALYTFDIGQNDLTAGYFLNMSKDEVKAYVPDDIYNEGGRYFWIHNTGPVGCLPYVMERIAVLAGQIDEYGCASPFNEVAQFFNEDLVDAAITYVDVYSVKFSLISQGRKHGEPFMKQLQCHENT
;
A
#
# COMPACT_ATOMS: atom_id res chain seq x y z
N MET A 1 -59.26 -44.03 -4.47
CA MET A 1 -59.09 -42.56 -4.66
C MET A 1 -58.16 -41.93 -3.60
N ALA A 2 -57.12 -42.63 -3.13
CA ALA A 2 -56.17 -42.09 -2.14
C ALA A 2 -54.70 -42.07 -2.64
N SER A 3 -54.40 -42.74 -3.75
CA SER A 3 -53.06 -42.81 -4.33
C SER A 3 -52.70 -41.59 -5.21
N ASP A 4 -53.69 -40.88 -5.76
CA ASP A 4 -53.46 -39.76 -6.69
C ASP A 4 -52.95 -38.48 -6.01
N LEU A 5 -53.47 -38.15 -4.82
CA LEU A 5 -53.06 -36.94 -4.12
C LEU A 5 -51.59 -37.02 -3.65
N SER A 6 -51.14 -38.19 -3.20
CA SER A 6 -49.75 -38.38 -2.74
C SER A 6 -48.74 -38.15 -3.86
N SER A 7 -49.02 -38.66 -5.07
CA SER A 7 -48.17 -38.46 -6.24
C SER A 7 -48.11 -36.98 -6.68
N ILE A 8 -49.23 -36.27 -6.61
CA ILE A 8 -49.29 -34.83 -6.92
C ILE A 8 -48.47 -34.02 -5.91
N PHE A 9 -48.56 -34.34 -4.62
CA PHE A 9 -47.77 -33.67 -3.58
C PHE A 9 -46.26 -33.88 -3.76
N VAL A 10 -45.83 -35.09 -4.15
CA VAL A 10 -44.42 -35.38 -4.40
C VAL A 10 -43.90 -34.60 -5.62
N ILE A 11 -44.69 -34.52 -6.70
CA ILE A 11 -44.32 -33.77 -7.91
C ILE A 11 -44.23 -32.27 -7.62
N ILE A 12 -45.19 -31.72 -6.87
CA ILE A 12 -45.19 -30.30 -6.48
C ILE A 12 -44.00 -30.00 -5.57
N ALA A 13 -43.71 -30.86 -4.58
CA ALA A 13 -42.56 -30.69 -3.70
C ALA A 13 -41.23 -30.74 -4.47
N PHE A 14 -41.10 -31.64 -5.45
CA PHE A 14 -39.90 -31.74 -6.28
C PHE A 14 -39.74 -30.52 -7.21
N ALA A 15 -40.85 -30.01 -7.77
CA ALA A 15 -40.85 -28.81 -8.60
C ALA A 15 -40.48 -27.55 -7.79
N ILE A 16 -41.01 -27.39 -6.56
CA ILE A 16 -40.66 -26.28 -5.67
C ILE A 16 -39.18 -26.36 -5.24
N SER A 17 -38.64 -27.57 -5.04
CA SER A 17 -37.22 -27.75 -4.73
C SER A 17 -36.30 -27.37 -5.90
N LEU A 18 -36.75 -27.50 -7.15
CA LEU A 18 -35.99 -27.11 -8.34
C LEU A 18 -36.01 -25.59 -8.60
N VAL A 19 -37.05 -24.88 -8.17
CA VAL A 19 -37.18 -23.42 -8.33
C VAL A 19 -36.37 -22.64 -7.26
N ASN A 20 -36.02 -23.28 -6.15
CA ASN A 20 -35.19 -22.69 -5.08
C ASN A 20 -33.67 -22.88 -5.28
N VAL A 21 -33.22 -23.34 -6.45
CA VAL A 21 -31.81 -23.22 -6.82
C VAL A 21 -31.60 -21.74 -7.13
N ALA A 22 -31.17 -20.98 -6.12
CA ALA A 22 -30.74 -19.60 -6.29
C ALA A 22 -29.84 -19.53 -7.54
N PRO A 23 -30.01 -18.54 -8.43
CA PRO A 23 -29.10 -18.39 -9.56
C PRO A 23 -27.71 -18.27 -8.96
N MET A 24 -26.86 -19.26 -9.22
CA MET A 24 -25.45 -19.17 -8.93
C MET A 24 -25.01 -17.89 -9.64
N SER A 25 -24.73 -16.84 -8.87
CA SER A 25 -24.30 -15.56 -9.42
C SER A 25 -23.17 -15.85 -10.38
N MET A 26 -23.43 -15.71 -11.68
CA MET A 26 -22.37 -15.75 -12.66
C MET A 26 -21.52 -14.52 -12.37
N VAL A 27 -20.47 -14.70 -11.57
CA VAL A 27 -19.37 -13.77 -11.51
C VAL A 27 -18.78 -13.81 -12.92
N LEU A 28 -19.22 -12.89 -13.78
CA LEU A 28 -18.52 -12.61 -15.01
C LEU A 28 -17.08 -12.34 -14.60
N ALA A 29 -16.16 -13.23 -14.96
CA ALA A 29 -14.74 -12.98 -14.82
C ALA A 29 -14.46 -11.68 -15.58
N ARG A 30 -14.31 -10.57 -14.84
CA ARG A 30 -13.84 -9.32 -15.44
C ARG A 30 -12.52 -9.67 -16.10
N LYS A 31 -12.35 -9.26 -17.36
CA LYS A 31 -11.05 -9.36 -18.02
C LYS A 31 -10.01 -8.71 -17.08
N PRO A 32 -8.84 -9.33 -16.88
CA PRO A 32 -7.78 -8.71 -16.08
C PRO A 32 -7.53 -7.30 -16.60
N CYS A 33 -7.45 -6.32 -15.69
CA CYS A 33 -7.01 -4.98 -16.07
C CYS A 33 -5.61 -5.09 -16.67
N GLN A 34 -5.43 -4.58 -17.89
CA GLN A 34 -4.11 -4.51 -18.52
C GLN A 34 -3.64 -3.07 -18.45
N PHE A 35 -2.62 -2.84 -17.63
CA PHE A 35 -1.97 -1.54 -17.51
C PHE A 35 -0.69 -1.55 -18.35
N PRO A 36 -0.43 -0.54 -19.18
CA PRO A 36 0.79 -0.47 -19.99
C PRO A 36 2.02 -0.08 -19.17
N ALA A 37 1.82 0.56 -18.01
CA ALA A 37 2.88 1.05 -17.12
C ALA A 37 2.35 1.24 -15.68
N ILE A 38 3.29 1.41 -14.75
CA ILE A 38 3.06 1.86 -13.37
C ILE A 38 3.80 3.18 -13.16
N PHE A 39 3.11 4.18 -12.63
CA PHE A 39 3.70 5.41 -12.10
C PHE A 39 3.49 5.43 -10.59
N ASN A 40 4.59 5.35 -9.85
CA ASN A 40 4.58 5.30 -8.40
C ASN A 40 4.97 6.65 -7.80
N PHE A 41 4.16 7.12 -6.87
CA PHE A 41 4.43 8.25 -6.00
C PHE A 41 4.50 7.71 -4.59
N GLY A 42 5.52 8.07 -3.80
CA GLY A 42 5.55 7.54 -2.45
C GLY A 42 6.73 7.91 -1.59
N ASP A 43 6.88 7.14 -0.52
CA ASP A 43 7.96 7.23 0.45
C ASP A 43 8.90 6.02 0.39
N SER A 44 9.68 5.81 1.46
CA SER A 44 10.69 4.76 1.54
C SER A 44 10.13 3.33 1.38
N ASN A 45 8.82 3.12 1.59
CA ASN A 45 8.18 1.81 1.43
C ASN A 45 8.00 1.41 -0.05
N SER A 46 8.03 2.37 -0.97
CA SER A 46 7.94 2.15 -2.43
C SER A 46 9.13 2.72 -3.22
N ASP A 47 10.07 3.39 -2.54
CA ASP A 47 11.28 3.96 -3.16
C ASP A 47 12.24 2.88 -3.67
N THR A 48 12.40 2.83 -5.00
CA THR A 48 13.25 1.84 -5.69
C THR A 48 14.69 2.30 -5.94
N GLY A 49 15.11 3.46 -5.42
CA GLY A 49 16.48 3.96 -5.61
C GLY A 49 16.63 5.47 -5.61
N GLY A 50 15.54 6.20 -5.43
CA GLY A 50 15.45 7.64 -5.41
C GLY A 50 16.27 8.33 -4.36
N LEU A 51 16.03 7.98 -3.10
CA LEU A 51 16.81 8.53 -1.99
C LEU A 51 18.29 8.24 -2.19
N SER A 52 18.60 7.04 -2.66
CA SER A 52 19.97 6.60 -2.87
C SER A 52 20.69 7.32 -3.99
N ALA A 53 19.97 7.73 -5.03
CA ALA A 53 20.53 8.51 -6.13
C ALA A 53 20.80 9.97 -5.75
N ALA A 54 20.03 10.53 -4.79
CA ALA A 54 20.23 11.90 -4.30
C ALA A 54 21.24 12.00 -3.14
N PHE A 55 21.20 11.06 -2.19
CA PHE A 55 21.91 11.16 -0.91
C PHE A 55 22.94 10.04 -0.67
N GLY A 56 23.09 9.12 -1.62
CA GLY A 56 24.01 7.98 -1.52
C GLY A 56 23.31 6.69 -1.09
N GLN A 57 23.96 5.56 -1.37
CA GLN A 57 23.38 4.23 -1.23
C GLN A 57 22.87 3.93 0.18
N ALA A 58 21.68 3.31 0.26
CA ALA A 58 21.17 2.76 1.50
C ALA A 58 22.22 1.82 2.15
N PRO A 59 22.55 2.01 3.43
CA PRO A 59 23.59 1.23 4.08
C PRO A 59 23.15 -0.23 4.27
N PRO A 60 24.09 -1.17 4.49
CA PRO A 60 23.74 -2.53 4.90
C PRO A 60 22.80 -2.54 6.13
N PRO A 61 21.86 -3.51 6.22
CA PRO A 61 21.75 -4.71 5.40
C PRO A 61 20.98 -4.55 4.09
N ASN A 62 20.60 -3.34 3.69
CA ASN A 62 19.70 -3.15 2.54
C ASN A 62 20.22 -3.76 1.22
N GLY A 63 19.36 -4.53 0.54
CA GLY A 63 19.63 -5.24 -0.71
C GLY A 63 20.44 -6.54 -0.62
N LEU A 64 20.92 -6.96 0.56
CA LEU A 64 21.81 -8.11 0.67
C LEU A 64 21.11 -9.46 0.42
N SER A 65 19.90 -9.67 0.94
CA SER A 65 19.22 -10.97 0.90
C SER A 65 18.68 -11.33 -0.48
N TYR A 66 18.12 -10.37 -1.24
CA TYR A 66 17.56 -10.64 -2.57
C TYR A 66 18.47 -10.19 -3.72
N PHE A 67 19.02 -8.98 -3.64
CA PHE A 67 19.81 -8.39 -4.73
C PHE A 67 21.31 -8.71 -4.64
N GLY A 68 21.78 -9.20 -3.48
CA GLY A 68 23.18 -9.55 -3.26
C GLY A 68 24.12 -8.35 -3.04
N GLY A 69 23.57 -7.15 -2.83
CA GLY A 69 24.32 -5.91 -2.68
C GLY A 69 23.40 -4.68 -2.63
N PRO A 70 23.94 -3.47 -2.40
CA PRO A 70 23.13 -2.25 -2.33
C PRO A 70 22.27 -2.06 -3.58
N ALA A 71 20.95 -2.09 -3.40
CA ALA A 71 19.95 -1.93 -4.46
C ALA A 71 19.29 -0.55 -4.45
N GLY A 72 19.82 0.39 -3.66
CA GLY A 72 19.28 1.73 -3.48
C GLY A 72 17.97 1.82 -2.67
N ARG A 73 17.48 0.71 -2.13
CA ARG A 73 16.19 0.56 -1.44
C ARG A 73 16.39 0.47 0.06
N TYR A 74 15.45 0.98 0.86
CA TYR A 74 15.47 0.76 2.31
C TYR A 74 14.78 -0.56 2.69
N CYS A 75 15.18 -1.64 2.01
CA CYS A 75 14.74 -3.00 2.24
C CYS A 75 15.87 -3.98 1.92
N ASP A 76 15.95 -5.10 2.65
CA ASP A 76 16.88 -6.20 2.37
C ASP A 76 16.41 -7.09 1.18
N GLY A 77 15.24 -6.78 0.62
CA GLY A 77 14.64 -7.52 -0.47
C GLY A 77 13.78 -6.66 -1.38
N ARG A 78 12.79 -7.30 -1.99
CA ARG A 78 11.79 -6.67 -2.84
C ARG A 78 10.79 -5.86 -2.02
N LEU A 79 10.33 -4.76 -2.61
CA LEU A 79 9.24 -3.92 -2.11
C LEU A 79 7.90 -4.43 -2.66
N VAL A 80 6.79 -4.03 -2.03
CA VAL A 80 5.44 -4.39 -2.47
C VAL A 80 5.21 -4.02 -3.94
N ILE A 81 5.75 -2.89 -4.38
CA ILE A 81 5.65 -2.41 -5.77
C ILE A 81 6.31 -3.34 -6.79
N ASP A 82 7.34 -4.11 -6.40
CA ASP A 82 7.95 -5.11 -7.31
C ASP A 82 7.02 -6.29 -7.55
N PHE A 83 6.33 -6.76 -6.50
CA PHE A 83 5.36 -7.84 -6.62
C PHE A 83 4.14 -7.42 -7.44
N ILE A 84 3.72 -6.15 -7.32
CA ILE A 84 2.68 -5.58 -8.17
C ILE A 84 3.14 -5.60 -9.63
N ALA A 85 4.32 -5.06 -9.93
CA ALA A 85 4.89 -5.07 -11.28
C ALA A 85 4.99 -6.49 -11.86
N GLU A 86 5.51 -7.45 -11.08
CA GLU A 86 5.62 -8.87 -11.46
C GLU A 86 4.23 -9.47 -11.77
N SER A 87 3.23 -9.21 -10.92
CA SER A 87 1.87 -9.73 -11.11
C SER A 87 1.17 -9.18 -12.36
N LEU A 88 1.55 -7.97 -12.79
CA LEU A 88 1.06 -7.32 -13.99
C LEU A 88 1.89 -7.66 -15.24
N GLY A 89 2.99 -8.42 -15.09
CA GLY A 89 3.92 -8.73 -16.18
C GLY A 89 4.72 -7.52 -16.66
N LEU A 90 4.88 -6.50 -15.81
CA LEU A 90 5.60 -5.26 -16.09
C LEU A 90 7.04 -5.30 -15.53
N PRO A 91 8.00 -4.56 -16.13
CA PRO A 91 9.33 -4.39 -15.57
C PRO A 91 9.31 -3.73 -14.18
N TYR A 92 10.34 -4.00 -13.36
CA TYR A 92 10.53 -3.30 -12.10
C TYR A 92 10.76 -1.81 -12.31
N LEU A 93 10.29 -1.01 -11.36
CA LEU A 93 10.52 0.43 -11.35
C LEU A 93 11.99 0.73 -11.03
N SER A 94 12.52 1.77 -11.68
CA SER A 94 13.86 2.29 -11.44
C SER A 94 13.81 3.83 -11.32
N GLY A 95 13.95 4.39 -10.12
CA GLY A 95 14.12 5.85 -9.93
C GLY A 95 13.29 6.51 -8.82
N PHE A 96 13.48 7.83 -8.71
CA PHE A 96 13.17 8.79 -7.61
C PHE A 96 11.73 8.74 -7.04
N SER A 97 11.44 8.86 -5.73
CA SER A 97 12.05 9.65 -4.64
C SER A 97 11.46 9.33 -3.25
N PRO A 98 12.01 9.89 -2.15
CA PRO A 98 11.27 10.39 -0.98
C PRO A 98 11.34 11.93 -0.89
N ILE A 99 10.93 12.63 -1.94
CA ILE A 99 10.66 14.08 -1.95
C ILE A 99 9.16 14.29 -1.70
N SER A 100 8.75 15.47 -1.22
CA SER A 100 7.33 15.71 -0.94
C SER A 100 6.46 15.45 -2.17
N LEU A 101 5.21 15.03 -1.96
CA LEU A 101 4.27 14.71 -3.04
C LEU A 101 4.17 15.82 -4.08
N ASN A 102 4.23 17.09 -3.65
CA ASN A 102 4.24 18.24 -4.55
C ASN A 102 5.46 18.23 -5.49
N VAL A 103 6.65 17.90 -4.99
CA VAL A 103 7.84 17.81 -5.84
C VAL A 103 7.76 16.58 -6.73
N GLN A 104 7.30 15.43 -6.23
CA GLN A 104 7.07 14.24 -7.07
C GLN A 104 6.08 14.53 -8.21
N TYR A 105 5.02 15.31 -7.93
CA TYR A 105 4.08 15.77 -8.93
C TYR A 105 4.74 16.67 -9.97
N TYR A 106 5.53 17.68 -9.56
CA TYR A 106 6.21 18.56 -10.52
C TYR A 106 7.25 17.81 -11.36
N GLU A 107 8.01 16.89 -10.76
CA GLU A 107 8.95 16.04 -11.49
C GLU A 107 8.23 15.14 -12.48
N PHE A 108 7.10 14.55 -12.08
CA PHE A 108 6.28 13.74 -12.97
C PHE A 108 5.67 14.58 -14.11
N HIS A 109 5.15 15.76 -13.81
CA HIS A 109 4.63 16.68 -14.82
C HIS A 109 5.71 17.03 -15.86
N ASP A 110 6.91 17.38 -15.40
CA ASP A 110 8.05 17.63 -16.27
C ASP A 110 8.48 16.38 -17.05
N PHE A 111 8.44 15.21 -16.42
CA PHE A 111 8.72 13.93 -17.06
C PHE A 111 7.73 13.63 -18.19
N VAL A 112 6.42 13.84 -18.00
CA VAL A 112 5.40 13.67 -19.05
C VAL A 112 5.77 14.50 -20.27
N VAL A 113 6.04 15.79 -20.10
CA VAL A 113 6.38 16.70 -21.20
C VAL A 113 7.71 16.30 -21.87
N ARG A 114 8.76 16.08 -21.08
CA ARG A 114 10.11 15.81 -21.60
C ARG A 114 10.21 14.41 -22.22
N SER A 115 9.47 13.43 -21.72
CA SER A 115 9.45 12.08 -22.27
C SER A 115 9.02 12.08 -23.73
N GLN A 116 8.03 12.89 -24.10
CA GLN A 116 7.56 12.98 -25.49
C GLN A 116 8.60 13.60 -26.42
N VAL A 117 9.36 14.59 -25.93
CA VAL A 117 10.49 15.17 -26.67
C VAL A 117 11.59 14.13 -26.90
N VAL A 118 11.99 13.40 -25.86
CA VAL A 118 13.04 12.37 -25.96
C VAL A 118 12.59 11.18 -26.80
N ARG A 119 11.31 10.83 -26.76
CA ARG A 119 10.73 9.76 -27.57
C ARG A 119 10.80 10.05 -29.07
N GLY A 120 10.78 11.33 -29.46
CA GLY A 120 11.08 11.76 -30.83
C GLY A 120 12.51 11.46 -31.31
N VAL A 121 13.43 11.15 -30.38
CA VAL A 121 14.81 10.72 -30.66
C VAL A 121 14.95 9.19 -30.54
N SER A 122 14.27 8.57 -29.58
CA SER A 122 14.26 7.11 -29.38
C SER A 122 12.89 6.62 -28.91
N GLU A 123 12.15 5.97 -29.81
CA GLU A 123 10.76 5.56 -29.57
C GLU A 123 10.60 4.51 -28.46
N THR A 124 11.62 3.69 -28.23
CA THR A 124 11.52 2.53 -27.32
C THR A 124 11.92 2.84 -25.88
N LEU A 125 12.56 3.99 -25.63
CA LEU A 125 13.13 4.32 -24.32
C LEU A 125 12.13 4.98 -23.36
N MET A 126 11.12 5.67 -23.90
CA MET A 126 10.20 6.53 -23.14
C MET A 126 8.75 6.07 -23.34
N PRO A 127 7.80 6.30 -22.41
CA PRO A 127 6.39 5.92 -22.57
C PRO A 127 5.68 6.69 -23.70
N LYS A 128 4.65 6.10 -24.31
CA LYS A 128 3.78 6.82 -25.27
C LYS A 128 2.88 7.79 -24.52
N GLU A 129 2.43 8.84 -25.21
CA GLU A 129 1.43 9.76 -24.68
C GLU A 129 0.15 9.03 -24.18
N GLU A 130 -0.33 8.05 -24.94
CA GLU A 130 -1.51 7.25 -24.57
C GLU A 130 -1.30 6.36 -23.33
N ASP A 131 -0.06 5.98 -23.01
CA ASP A 131 0.25 5.15 -21.84
C ASP A 131 -0.05 5.92 -20.55
N PHE A 132 0.21 7.22 -20.50
CA PHE A 132 -0.10 8.05 -19.33
C PHE A 132 -1.58 8.08 -18.99
N SER A 133 -2.46 7.99 -19.99
CA SER A 133 -3.92 8.02 -19.77
C SER A 133 -4.49 6.70 -19.21
N SER A 134 -3.75 5.61 -19.37
CA SER A 134 -4.20 4.25 -19.06
C SER A 134 -3.28 3.49 -18.10
N ALA A 135 -2.20 4.13 -17.65
CA ALA A 135 -1.29 3.60 -16.65
C ALA A 135 -1.94 3.44 -15.28
N LEU A 136 -1.34 2.58 -14.47
CA LEU A 136 -1.65 2.48 -13.07
C LEU A 136 -0.86 3.50 -12.26
N TYR A 137 -1.55 4.33 -11.49
CA TYR A 137 -0.94 5.32 -10.59
C TYR A 137 -1.02 4.84 -9.14
N THR A 138 0.12 4.57 -8.51
CA THR A 138 0.21 4.10 -7.11
C THR A 138 0.70 5.21 -6.18
N PHE A 139 0.12 5.32 -4.98
CA PHE A 139 0.47 6.33 -3.98
C PHE A 139 0.77 5.70 -2.61
N ASP A 140 2.03 5.75 -2.19
CA ASP A 140 2.55 5.32 -0.87
C ASP A 140 2.92 6.52 0.01
N ILE A 141 1.93 7.19 0.57
CA ILE A 141 2.15 8.51 1.18
C ILE A 141 1.57 8.59 2.61
N GLY A 142 2.08 9.55 3.38
CA GLY A 142 1.56 9.91 4.70
C GLY A 142 2.35 9.36 5.88
N GLN A 143 3.07 8.23 5.74
CA GLN A 143 3.78 7.64 6.88
C GLN A 143 4.86 8.57 7.43
N ASN A 144 5.63 9.20 6.53
CA ASN A 144 6.67 10.17 6.91
C ASN A 144 6.05 11.45 7.49
N ASP A 145 4.94 11.93 6.94
CA ASP A 145 4.23 13.13 7.38
C ASP A 145 3.70 12.98 8.80
N LEU A 146 3.03 11.85 9.10
CA LEU A 146 2.57 11.51 10.44
C LEU A 146 3.76 11.37 11.41
N THR A 147 4.81 10.67 10.98
CA THR A 147 6.02 10.45 11.78
C THR A 147 6.74 11.77 12.10
N ALA A 148 6.82 12.69 11.14
CA ALA A 148 7.48 13.97 11.29
C ALA A 148 6.81 14.83 12.38
N GLY A 149 5.48 14.84 12.44
CA GLY A 149 4.74 15.52 13.51
C GLY A 149 5.16 15.01 14.90
N TYR A 150 5.32 13.70 15.07
CA TYR A 150 5.76 13.14 16.34
C TYR A 150 7.23 13.42 16.67
N PHE A 151 8.12 13.45 15.68
CA PHE A 151 9.51 13.89 15.91
C PHE A 151 9.61 15.37 16.32
N LEU A 152 8.59 16.16 15.99
CA LEU A 152 8.43 17.54 16.47
C LEU A 152 7.71 17.61 17.84
N ASN A 153 7.52 16.48 18.51
CA ASN A 153 6.88 16.36 19.83
C ASN A 153 5.43 16.86 19.86
N MET A 154 4.73 16.77 18.72
CA MET A 154 3.30 17.05 18.63
C MET A 154 2.49 15.93 19.30
N SER A 155 1.40 16.31 19.93
CA SER A 155 0.38 15.38 20.45
C SER A 155 -0.41 14.74 19.32
N LYS A 156 -1.14 13.65 19.63
CA LYS A 156 -2.00 12.97 18.64
C LYS A 156 -3.02 13.91 17.99
N ASP A 157 -3.58 14.84 18.76
CA ASP A 157 -4.62 15.74 18.28
C ASP A 157 -4.03 16.83 17.37
N GLU A 158 -2.80 17.27 17.65
CA GLU A 158 -2.06 18.20 16.80
C GLU A 158 -1.64 17.56 15.48
N VAL A 159 -1.24 16.29 15.47
CA VAL A 159 -0.91 15.58 14.22
C VAL A 159 -2.18 15.33 13.39
N LYS A 160 -3.32 14.99 14.02
CA LYS A 160 -4.61 14.88 13.31
C LYS A 160 -5.03 16.18 12.64
N ALA A 161 -4.85 17.31 13.32
CA ALA A 161 -5.19 18.63 12.77
C ALA A 161 -4.33 19.06 11.55
N TYR A 162 -3.20 18.37 11.32
CA TYR A 162 -2.31 18.61 10.19
C TYR A 162 -2.61 17.72 8.97
N VAL A 163 -3.45 16.68 9.13
CA VAL A 163 -3.88 15.81 8.03
C VAL A 163 -4.80 16.61 7.10
N PRO A 164 -4.48 16.75 5.81
CA PRO A 164 -5.33 17.50 4.88
C PRO A 164 -6.60 16.69 4.53
N ASP A 165 -7.77 17.27 4.81
CA ASP A 165 -9.10 16.64 4.65
C ASP A 165 -9.56 16.39 3.18
N ASP A 166 -8.86 16.87 2.15
CA ASP A 166 -9.52 17.08 0.85
C ASP A 166 -8.63 16.92 -0.41
N ILE A 167 -8.29 15.68 -0.76
CA ILE A 167 -7.69 15.34 -2.07
C ILE A 167 -8.75 15.20 -3.19
N TYR A 168 -10.02 14.92 -2.83
CA TYR A 168 -11.09 14.62 -3.79
C TYR A 168 -11.62 15.88 -4.52
N ASN A 169 -11.65 17.02 -3.83
CA ASN A 169 -12.18 18.27 -4.36
C ASN A 169 -11.31 18.91 -5.47
N GLU A 170 -10.10 18.42 -5.70
CA GLU A 170 -9.14 18.92 -6.70
C GLU A 170 -9.17 18.17 -8.06
N GLY A 171 -10.18 17.32 -8.31
CA GLY A 171 -10.46 16.82 -9.67
C GLY A 171 -9.71 15.57 -10.11
N GLY A 172 -9.13 14.82 -9.18
CA GLY A 172 -8.51 13.53 -9.45
C GLY A 172 -9.50 12.43 -9.91
N ARG A 173 -9.10 11.58 -10.86
CA ARG A 173 -10.04 10.66 -11.54
C ARG A 173 -9.58 9.21 -11.73
N TYR A 174 -8.35 8.81 -11.34
CA TYR A 174 -7.90 7.40 -11.29
C TYR A 174 -6.70 7.25 -10.32
N PHE A 175 -6.89 6.56 -9.19
CA PHE A 175 -5.84 6.38 -8.18
C PHE A 175 -5.87 4.99 -7.55
N TRP A 176 -4.69 4.39 -7.36
CA TRP A 176 -4.44 3.31 -6.41
C TRP A 176 -3.70 3.92 -5.22
N ILE A 177 -4.44 4.19 -4.15
CA ILE A 177 -3.87 4.72 -2.91
C ILE A 177 -3.75 3.55 -1.94
N HIS A 178 -2.56 3.34 -1.40
CA HIS A 178 -2.40 2.50 -0.23
C HIS A 178 -2.33 3.37 1.01
N ASN A 179 -2.91 2.83 2.06
CA ASN A 179 -3.07 3.52 3.31
C ASN A 179 -1.76 3.43 4.14
N THR A 180 -1.62 4.32 5.13
CA THR A 180 -0.48 4.31 6.04
C THR A 180 -0.55 3.07 6.94
N GLY A 181 0.57 2.35 7.09
CA GLY A 181 0.66 1.18 7.97
C GLY A 181 0.57 1.53 9.46
N PRO A 182 0.61 0.54 10.37
CA PRO A 182 0.55 0.79 11.81
C PRO A 182 1.84 1.43 12.34
N VAL A 183 1.92 2.76 12.24
CA VAL A 183 3.08 3.59 12.63
C VAL A 183 3.53 3.31 14.07
N GLY A 184 2.57 3.11 14.98
CA GLY A 184 2.85 2.79 16.38
C GLY A 184 3.51 1.44 16.62
N CYS A 185 3.60 0.59 15.61
CA CYS A 185 4.31 -0.69 15.68
C CYS A 185 5.73 -0.62 15.12
N LEU A 186 6.16 0.52 14.56
CA LEU A 186 7.47 0.64 13.93
C LEU A 186 8.58 0.74 15.00
N PRO A 187 9.68 -0.02 14.88
CA PRO A 187 10.74 -0.03 15.90
C PRO A 187 11.29 1.37 16.22
N TYR A 188 11.43 2.24 15.22
CA TYR A 188 11.95 3.59 15.44
C TYR A 188 10.97 4.49 16.21
N VAL A 189 9.65 4.26 16.10
CA VAL A 189 8.64 4.99 16.89
C VAL A 189 8.76 4.55 18.34
N MET A 190 8.84 3.23 18.55
CA MET A 190 8.96 2.63 19.88
C MET A 190 10.27 2.97 20.60
N GLU A 191 11.35 3.15 19.85
CA GLU A 191 12.67 3.50 20.40
C GLU A 191 12.83 5.00 20.66
N ARG A 192 12.36 5.86 19.74
CA ARG A 192 12.70 7.29 19.76
C ARG A 192 11.63 8.17 20.39
N ILE A 193 10.40 7.66 20.53
CA ILE A 193 9.29 8.44 21.06
C ILE A 193 8.89 7.87 22.41
N ALA A 194 8.80 8.73 23.42
CA ALA A 194 8.40 8.31 24.76
C ALA A 194 6.90 7.97 24.78
N VAL A 195 6.58 6.70 24.99
CA VAL A 195 5.19 6.21 25.09
C VAL A 195 4.93 5.68 26.49
N LEU A 196 3.82 6.09 27.10
CA LEU A 196 3.44 5.58 28.42
C LEU A 196 3.08 4.10 28.34
N ALA A 197 3.42 3.31 29.35
CA ALA A 197 3.10 1.88 29.37
C ALA A 197 1.60 1.58 29.19
N GLY A 198 0.72 2.45 29.67
CA GLY A 198 -0.74 2.34 29.49
C GLY A 198 -1.24 2.68 28.08
N GLN A 199 -0.36 3.14 27.19
CA GLN A 199 -0.65 3.44 25.78
C GLN A 199 -0.11 2.38 24.83
N ILE A 200 0.49 1.31 25.37
CA ILE A 200 0.94 0.15 24.60
C ILE A 200 -0.18 -0.90 24.60
N ASP A 201 -0.59 -1.35 23.42
CA ASP A 201 -1.58 -2.41 23.27
C ASP A 201 -1.02 -3.80 23.59
N GLU A 202 -1.90 -4.80 23.58
CA GLU A 202 -1.54 -6.20 23.83
C GLU A 202 -0.53 -6.78 22.82
N TYR A 203 -0.34 -6.12 21.67
CA TYR A 203 0.58 -6.50 20.60
C TYR A 203 1.93 -5.81 20.71
N GLY A 204 2.12 -4.93 21.70
CA GLY A 204 3.35 -4.18 21.91
C GLY A 204 3.46 -2.92 21.03
N CYS A 205 2.37 -2.47 20.42
CA CYS A 205 2.33 -1.26 19.60
C CYS A 205 1.79 -0.07 20.39
N ALA A 206 2.26 1.12 20.06
CA ALA A 206 1.78 2.36 20.66
C ALA A 206 0.42 2.79 20.05
N SER A 207 -0.67 2.53 20.76
CA SER A 207 -2.05 2.75 20.29
C SER A 207 -2.33 4.17 19.80
N PRO A 208 -1.88 5.26 20.48
CA PRO A 208 -2.15 6.62 20.04
C PRO A 208 -1.62 6.96 18.64
N PHE A 209 -0.53 6.32 18.22
CA PHE A 209 0.07 6.53 16.90
C PHE A 209 -0.69 5.75 15.82
N ASN A 210 -1.13 4.54 16.17
CA ASN A 210 -1.99 3.73 15.31
C ASN A 210 -3.37 4.39 15.11
N GLU A 211 -3.93 5.07 16.12
CA GLU A 211 -5.19 5.84 16.01
C GLU A 211 -5.09 6.97 14.98
N VAL A 212 -3.93 7.63 14.86
CA VAL A 212 -3.73 8.70 13.87
C VAL A 212 -3.51 8.14 12.47
N ALA A 213 -2.77 7.04 12.34
CA ALA A 213 -2.65 6.34 11.06
C ALA A 213 -4.01 5.86 10.56
N GLN A 214 -4.85 5.31 11.45
CA GLN A 214 -6.22 4.91 11.12
C GLN A 214 -7.08 6.10 10.70
N PHE A 215 -7.01 7.22 11.44
CA PHE A 215 -7.71 8.46 11.08
C PHE A 215 -7.32 8.95 9.67
N PHE A 216 -6.02 9.06 9.37
CA PHE A 216 -5.53 9.42 8.04
C PHE A 216 -6.07 8.48 6.94
N ASN A 217 -6.21 7.20 7.26
CA ASN A 217 -6.67 6.20 6.30
C ASN A 217 -8.18 6.29 6.02
N GLU A 218 -9.00 6.81 6.94
CA GLU A 218 -10.44 6.98 6.75
C GLU A 218 -10.73 7.97 5.60
N ASP A 219 -10.01 9.09 5.56
CA ASP A 219 -10.19 10.13 4.53
C ASP A 219 -9.78 9.64 3.12
N LEU A 220 -8.88 8.65 3.04
CA LEU A 220 -8.44 8.06 1.77
C LEU A 220 -9.49 7.17 1.13
N VAL A 221 -10.43 6.60 1.90
CA VAL A 221 -11.49 5.74 1.37
C VAL A 221 -12.43 6.54 0.48
N ASP A 222 -12.74 7.78 0.87
CA ASP A 222 -13.67 8.64 0.14
C ASP A 222 -13.05 9.26 -1.12
N ALA A 223 -11.71 9.37 -1.17
CA ALA A 223 -10.98 9.92 -2.31
C ALA A 223 -10.56 8.88 -3.38
N ALA A 224 -10.64 7.58 -3.09
CA ALA A 224 -10.03 6.53 -3.92
C ALA A 224 -11.01 5.80 -4.85
N ILE A 225 -10.57 5.52 -6.07
CA ILE A 225 -11.29 4.66 -7.03
C ILE A 225 -10.99 3.18 -6.78
N THR A 226 -9.84 2.87 -6.16
CA THR A 226 -9.55 1.56 -5.57
C THR A 226 -8.69 1.77 -4.33
N TYR A 227 -9.31 1.69 -3.16
CA TYR A 227 -8.64 1.70 -1.87
C TYR A 227 -8.06 0.33 -1.55
N VAL A 228 -6.78 0.26 -1.22
CA VAL A 228 -6.11 -0.98 -0.79
C VAL A 228 -5.73 -0.87 0.68
N ASP A 229 -6.39 -1.67 1.52
CA ASP A 229 -6.17 -1.69 2.96
C ASP A 229 -4.88 -2.45 3.34
N VAL A 230 -3.75 -1.77 3.19
CA VAL A 230 -2.43 -2.29 3.58
C VAL A 230 -2.25 -2.27 5.11
N TYR A 231 -2.93 -1.35 5.82
CA TYR A 231 -2.92 -1.24 7.28
C TYR A 231 -3.36 -2.55 7.91
N SER A 232 -4.53 -3.08 7.56
CA SER A 232 -5.04 -4.32 8.17
C SER A 232 -4.13 -5.51 7.88
N VAL A 233 -3.55 -5.57 6.68
CA VAL A 233 -2.58 -6.62 6.33
C VAL A 233 -1.32 -6.51 7.19
N LYS A 234 -0.67 -5.34 7.23
CA LYS A 234 0.54 -5.08 8.04
C LYS A 234 0.26 -5.28 9.52
N PHE A 235 -0.87 -4.78 10.02
CA PHE A 235 -1.27 -4.94 11.41
C PHE A 235 -1.51 -6.42 11.74
N SER A 236 -2.14 -7.20 10.86
CA SER A 236 -2.30 -8.64 11.06
C SER A 236 -0.95 -9.38 11.08
N LEU A 237 0.00 -9.01 10.20
CA LEU A 237 1.34 -9.58 10.21
C LEU A 237 2.09 -9.32 11.52
N ILE A 238 1.90 -8.14 12.11
CA ILE A 238 2.54 -7.75 13.37
C ILE A 238 1.84 -8.40 14.56
N SER A 239 0.53 -8.19 14.70
CA SER A 239 -0.28 -8.69 15.81
C SER A 239 -0.42 -10.21 15.84
N GLN A 240 -0.33 -10.87 14.69
CA GLN A 240 -0.55 -12.31 14.52
C GLN A 240 0.62 -12.99 13.82
N GLY A 241 1.86 -12.50 13.99
CA GLY A 241 3.04 -12.99 13.26
C GLY A 241 3.19 -14.51 13.23
N ARG A 242 2.95 -15.20 14.35
CA ARG A 242 3.01 -16.68 14.43
C ARG A 242 2.08 -17.41 13.47
N LYS A 243 0.98 -16.80 13.03
CA LYS A 243 0.06 -17.40 12.05
C LYS A 243 0.59 -17.32 10.62
N HIS A 244 1.49 -16.38 10.35
CA HIS A 244 1.97 -16.05 9.01
C HIS A 244 3.44 -16.46 8.77
N GLY A 245 4.13 -16.98 9.79
CA GLY A 245 5.54 -17.40 9.75
C GLY A 245 6.21 -17.21 11.12
N GLU A 246 7.52 -17.47 11.25
CA GLU A 246 8.27 -17.12 12.47
C GLU A 246 8.00 -15.64 12.85
N PRO A 247 7.87 -15.30 14.15
CA PRO A 247 7.48 -13.95 14.56
C PRO A 247 8.49 -12.93 14.04
N PHE A 248 8.00 -11.94 13.27
CA PHE A 248 8.76 -10.79 12.78
C PHE A 248 9.46 -10.02 13.91
N MET A 249 8.98 -10.19 15.14
CA MET A 249 9.56 -9.71 16.38
C MET A 249 10.29 -10.86 17.11
N LYS A 250 11.37 -11.40 16.53
CA LYS A 250 12.48 -11.78 17.42
C LYS A 250 12.93 -10.47 18.04
N GLN A 251 12.68 -10.32 19.34
CA GLN A 251 13.13 -9.21 20.18
C GLN A 251 14.34 -8.51 19.56
N LEU A 252 14.32 -7.18 19.50
CA LEU A 252 15.54 -6.41 19.69
C LEU A 252 16.14 -6.91 21.02
N GLN A 253 16.93 -7.98 20.98
CA GLN A 253 17.75 -8.39 22.09
C GLN A 253 18.82 -7.31 22.15
N CYS A 254 18.65 -6.39 23.10
CA CYS A 254 19.77 -5.61 23.58
C CYS A 254 20.86 -6.62 23.95
N HIS A 255 21.94 -6.66 23.17
CA HIS A 255 23.19 -7.20 23.67
C HIS A 255 23.61 -6.30 24.83
N GLU A 256 23.30 -6.70 26.05
CA GLU A 256 24.02 -6.20 27.21
C GLU A 256 25.47 -6.67 27.05
N ASN A 257 26.33 -5.74 26.64
CA ASN A 257 27.77 -5.96 26.67
C ASN A 257 28.17 -6.09 28.16
N THR A 258 28.38 -7.33 28.60
CA THR A 258 29.23 -7.63 29.76
C THR A 258 30.69 -7.38 29.44
#